data_AF-A0A2V8MTT4-F1
#
_entry.id   AF-A0A2V8MTT4-F1
#
_cell.length_a   1.000
_cell.length_b   1.000
_cell.length_c   1.000
_cell.angle_alpha   90.00
_cell.angle_beta   90.00
_cell.angle_gamma   90.00
#
_symmetry.space_group_name_H-M   'P 1'
#
loop_
_entity.id
_entity.type
_entity.pdbx_description
1 polymer ?
#
loop_
_entity_poly.entity_id
_entity_poly.type
_entity_poly.pdbx_seq_one_letter_code
_entity_poly.pdbx_strand_id
1 'polypeptide(L)'
;MLILELYFLFYRVPKMMTRLARERNRSALAWSLLGVGAWIGAELIVAFTLALAYEVGAEFFEWPRPEPAGLRLVVYILALIAALTSTTIVSRILASKSARQVLPSPPPPPEFSA
;
A
#
# COMPACT_ATOMS: atom_id res chain seq x y z
N MET A 1 -4.63 -18.72 -7.34
CA MET A 1 -3.87 -17.45 -7.32
C MET A 1 -4.74 -16.28 -6.86
N LEU A 2 -5.84 -15.95 -7.54
CA LEU A 2 -6.78 -14.87 -7.17
C LEU A 2 -7.27 -14.87 -5.71
N ILE A 3 -7.53 -16.04 -5.12
CA ILE A 3 -8.07 -16.14 -3.75
C ILE A 3 -7.12 -15.56 -2.70
N LEU A 4 -5.80 -15.67 -2.91
CA LEU A 4 -4.83 -15.16 -1.94
C LEU A 4 -4.79 -13.63 -2.00
N GLU A 5 -4.69 -13.05 -3.19
CA GLU A 5 -4.76 -11.59 -3.39
C GLU A 5 -6.07 -11.01 -2.86
N LEU A 6 -7.22 -11.62 -3.16
CA LEU A 6 -8.50 -11.17 -2.62
C LEU A 6 -8.51 -11.20 -1.08
N TYR A 7 -7.96 -12.25 -0.47
CA TYR A 7 -7.85 -12.31 1.00
C TYR A 7 -6.98 -11.17 1.55
N PHE A 8 -5.84 -10.87 0.92
CA PHE A 8 -4.98 -9.78 1.36
C PHE A 8 -5.64 -8.42 1.17
N LEU A 9 -6.27 -8.20 0.02
CA LEU A 9 -6.81 -6.92 -0.42
C LEU A 9 -8.13 -6.57 0.31
N PHE A 10 -9.00 -7.56 0.54
CA PHE A 10 -10.29 -7.34 1.21
C PHE A 10 -10.29 -7.62 2.72
N TYR A 11 -9.39 -8.47 3.23
CA TYR A 11 -9.38 -8.83 4.65
C TYR A 11 -8.14 -8.30 5.38
N ARG A 12 -6.93 -8.73 4.98
CA ARG A 12 -5.73 -8.48 5.79
C ARG A 12 -5.31 -7.00 5.81
N VAL A 13 -5.24 -6.36 4.65
CA VAL A 13 -4.83 -4.94 4.53
C VAL A 13 -5.84 -4.01 5.21
N PRO A 14 -7.16 -4.12 4.97
CA PRO A 14 -8.15 -3.26 5.64
C PRO A 14 -8.15 -3.46 7.16
N LYS A 15 -8.05 -4.71 7.63
CA LYS A 15 -8.03 -5.01 9.08
C LYS A 15 -6.82 -4.38 9.77
N MET A 16 -5.63 -4.47 9.17
CA MET A 16 -4.41 -3.85 9.70
C MET A 16 -4.51 -2.32 9.73
N MET A 17 -4.96 -1.71 8.63
CA MET A 17 -5.07 -0.25 8.52
C MET A 17 -6.17 0.32 9.43
N THR A 18 -7.28 -0.40 9.60
CA THR A 18 -8.37 0.01 10.51
C THR A 18 -7.91 0.02 11.95
N ARG A 19 -7.11 -0.99 12.38
CA ARG A 19 -6.55 -1.03 13.73
C ARG A 19 -5.62 0.17 13.96
N LEU A 20 -4.69 0.40 13.03
CA LEU A 20 -3.72 1.49 13.10
C LEU A 20 -4.39 2.88 13.07
N ALA A 21 -5.46 3.04 12.30
CA ALA A 21 -6.22 4.29 12.23
C ALA A 21 -7.00 4.57 13.52
N ARG A 22 -7.59 3.54 14.14
CA ARG A 22 -8.29 3.66 15.43
C ARG A 22 -7.34 4.05 16.55
N GLU A 23 -6.16 3.42 16.61
CA GLU A 23 -5.10 3.77 17.57
C GLU A 23 -4.64 5.23 17.45
N ARG A 24 -4.85 5.87 16.30
CA ARG A 24 -4.42 7.25 16.02
C ARG A 24 -5.56 8.26 15.88
N ASN A 25 -6.80 7.89 16.21
CA ASN A 25 -7.99 8.75 16.05
C ASN A 25 -8.11 9.34 14.63
N ARG A 26 -7.81 8.54 13.60
CA ARG A 26 -7.91 8.92 12.18
C ARG A 26 -9.01 8.12 11.48
N SER A 27 -9.40 8.58 10.29
CA SER A 27 -10.38 7.87 9.46
C SER A 27 -9.83 6.52 9.01
N ALA A 28 -10.45 5.45 9.52
CA ALA A 28 -10.12 4.07 9.14
C ALA A 28 -10.29 3.82 7.64
N LEU A 29 -11.34 4.40 7.06
CA LEU A 29 -11.66 4.25 5.64
C LEU A 29 -10.58 4.86 4.74
N ALA A 30 -10.07 6.04 5.09
CA ALA A 30 -9.00 6.68 4.33
C ALA A 30 -7.71 5.84 4.36
N TRP A 31 -7.36 5.27 5.52
CA TRP A 31 -6.13 4.49 5.68
C TRP A 31 -6.24 3.12 5.01
N SER A 32 -7.42 2.48 5.06
CA SER A 32 -7.66 1.24 4.32
C SER A 32 -7.59 1.46 2.81
N LEU A 33 -8.16 2.57 2.29
CA LEU A 33 -8.07 2.91 0.87
C LEU A 33 -6.62 3.16 0.43
N LEU A 34 -5.82 3.86 1.24
CA LEU A 34 -4.40 4.05 0.96
C LEU A 34 -3.63 2.71 0.95
N GLY A 35 -3.94 1.81 1.88
CA GLY A 35 -3.34 0.48 1.91
C GLY A 35 -3.71 -0.35 0.68
N VAL A 36 -4.97 -0.36 0.28
CA VAL A 36 -5.44 -1.07 -0.93
C VAL A 36 -4.86 -0.44 -2.19
N GLY A 37 -4.84 0.88 -2.28
CA GLY A 37 -4.24 1.59 -3.40
C GLY A 37 -2.74 1.32 -3.55
N ALA A 38 -2.02 1.23 -2.44
CA ALA A 38 -0.60 0.88 -2.44
C ALA A 38 -0.34 -0.58 -2.86
N TRP A 39 -1.26 -1.49 -2.53
CA TRP A 39 -1.20 -2.88 -2.99
C TRP A 39 -1.36 -2.95 -4.51
N ILE A 40 -2.49 -2.42 -5.01
CA ILE A 40 -2.82 -2.43 -6.45
C ILE A 40 -1.75 -1.68 -7.25
N GLY A 41 -1.31 -0.53 -6.76
CA GLY A 41 -0.27 0.26 -7.42
C GLY A 41 1.05 -0.48 -7.54
N ALA A 42 1.45 -1.25 -6.53
CA ALA A 42 2.67 -2.05 -6.59
C ALA A 42 2.57 -3.20 -7.61
N GLU A 43 1.43 -3.90 -7.66
CA GLU A 43 1.20 -4.94 -8.66
C GLU A 43 1.26 -4.38 -10.09
N LEU A 44 0.60 -3.24 -10.33
CA LEU A 44 0.61 -2.59 -11.64
C LEU A 44 2.01 -2.13 -12.05
N ILE A 45 2.78 -1.54 -11.13
CA ILE A 45 4.16 -1.11 -11.41
C ILE A 45 5.02 -2.32 -11.77
N VAL A 46 4.98 -3.39 -11.00
CA VAL A 46 5.80 -4.59 -11.28
C VAL A 46 5.40 -5.24 -12.59
N ALA A 47 4.10 -5.43 -12.83
CA ALA A 47 3.60 -6.01 -14.07
C ALA A 47 4.03 -5.16 -15.28
N PHE A 48 3.89 -3.85 -15.19
CA PHE A 48 4.29 -2.93 -16.26
C PHE A 48 5.80 -2.95 -16.51
N THR A 49 6.61 -2.87 -15.44
CA THR A 49 8.07 -2.88 -15.56
C THR A 49 8.59 -4.19 -16.16
N LEU A 50 8.04 -5.33 -15.74
CA LEU A 50 8.46 -6.63 -16.25
C LEU A 50 7.97 -6.90 -17.67
N ALA A 51 6.74 -6.48 -18.01
CA ALA A 51 6.26 -6.53 -19.39
C ALA A 51 7.13 -5.69 -20.31
N LEU A 52 7.47 -4.46 -19.90
CA LEU A 52 8.36 -3.59 -20.67
C LEU A 52 9.76 -4.19 -20.83
N ALA A 53 10.33 -4.71 -19.75
CA ALA A 53 11.64 -5.37 -19.80
C ALA A 53 11.63 -6.59 -20.73
N TYR A 54 10.53 -7.35 -20.75
CA TYR A 54 10.37 -8.48 -21.65
C TYR A 54 10.28 -8.07 -23.11
N GLU A 55 9.48 -7.04 -23.43
CA GLU A 55 9.37 -6.53 -24.80
C GLU A 55 10.70 -6.03 -25.34
N VAL A 56 11.47 -5.32 -24.51
CA VAL A 56 12.84 -4.91 -24.85
C VAL A 56 13.75 -6.12 -25.03
N GLY A 57 13.66 -7.12 -24.16
CA GLY A 57 14.40 -8.38 -24.30
C GLY A 57 14.07 -9.14 -25.58
N ALA A 58 12.80 -9.18 -25.97
CA ALA A 58 12.36 -9.84 -27.18
C ALA A 58 12.81 -9.12 -28.44
N GLU A 59 12.81 -7.79 -28.44
CA GLU A 59 13.22 -6.98 -29.60
C GLU A 59 14.74 -6.95 -29.80
N PHE A 60 15.52 -6.81 -28.72
CA PHE A 60 16.97 -6.60 -28.81
C PHE A 60 17.81 -7.86 -28.55
N PHE A 61 17.27 -8.86 -27.87
CA PHE A 61 17.99 -10.06 -27.43
C PHE A 61 17.33 -11.36 -27.90
N GLU A 62 16.38 -11.27 -28.84
CA GLU A 62 15.69 -12.42 -29.45
C GLU A 62 15.04 -13.36 -28.41
N TRP A 63 14.55 -12.81 -27.29
CA TRP A 63 13.85 -13.63 -26.29
C TRP A 63 12.61 -14.31 -26.90
N PRO A 64 12.35 -15.58 -26.54
CA PRO A 64 11.34 -16.40 -27.20
C PRO A 64 9.94 -15.83 -27.04
N ARG A 65 9.14 -15.74 -28.10
CA ARG A 65 7.71 -15.45 -28.03
C ARG A 65 6.92 -16.71 -28.43
N PRO A 66 5.90 -17.16 -27.69
CA PRO A 66 5.26 -16.52 -26.52
C PRO A 66 6.04 -16.70 -25.21
N GLU A 67 5.66 -15.90 -24.21
CA GLU A 67 6.25 -15.91 -22.87
C GLU A 67 6.27 -17.31 -22.24
N PRO A 68 7.40 -17.78 -21.69
CA PRO A 68 7.44 -19.05 -20.99
C PRO A 68 6.64 -18.98 -19.67
N ALA A 69 5.93 -20.07 -19.34
CA ALA A 69 5.11 -20.15 -18.13
C ALA A 69 5.91 -19.91 -16.83
N GLY A 70 7.21 -20.24 -16.82
CA GLY A 70 8.10 -19.97 -15.70
C GLY A 70 8.31 -18.46 -15.46
N LEU A 71 8.39 -17.65 -16.51
CA LEU A 71 8.52 -16.20 -16.37
C LEU A 71 7.27 -15.59 -15.73
N ARG A 72 6.08 -16.04 -16.13
CA ARG A 72 4.82 -15.61 -15.53
C ARG A 72 4.76 -15.91 -14.03
N LEU A 73 5.26 -17.08 -13.62
CA LEU A 73 5.36 -17.43 -12.19
C LEU A 73 6.34 -16.52 -11.43
N VAL A 74 7.48 -16.17 -12.03
CA VAL A 74 8.45 -15.24 -11.43
C VAL A 74 7.86 -13.85 -11.30
N VAL A 75 7.24 -13.32 -12.36
CA VAL A 75 6.54 -12.03 -12.36
C VAL A 75 5.50 -11.98 -11.24
N TYR A 76 4.72 -13.06 -11.10
CA TYR A 76 3.72 -13.20 -10.05
C TYR A 76 4.32 -13.11 -8.64
N ILE A 77 5.36 -13.89 -8.35
CA ILE A 77 6.00 -13.90 -7.04
C ILE A 77 6.60 -12.53 -6.73
N LEU A 78 7.23 -11.87 -7.71
CA LEU A 78 7.79 -10.53 -7.55
C LEU A 78 6.70 -9.49 -7.29
N ALA A 79 5.58 -9.55 -8.01
CA ALA A 79 4.45 -8.66 -7.79
C ALA A 79 3.88 -8.81 -6.37
N LEU A 80 3.74 -10.05 -5.89
CA LEU A 80 3.26 -10.33 -4.54
C LEU A 80 4.22 -9.80 -3.46
N ILE A 81 5.53 -10.00 -3.63
CA ILE A 81 6.55 -9.47 -2.70
C ILE A 81 6.50 -7.93 -2.70
N ALA A 82 6.40 -7.32 -3.87
CA ALA A 82 6.31 -5.86 -3.99
C ALA A 82 5.06 -5.31 -3.31
N ALA A 83 3.90 -5.96 -3.47
CA ALA A 83 2.65 -5.54 -2.83
C ALA A 83 2.67 -5.69 -1.30
N LEU A 84 3.29 -6.75 -0.79
CA LEU A 84 3.54 -6.91 0.65
C LEU A 84 4.48 -5.82 1.18
N THR A 85 5.54 -5.51 0.42
CA THR A 85 6.52 -4.50 0.81
C THR A 85 5.91 -3.09 0.76
N SER A 86 5.14 -2.77 -0.26
CA SER A 86 4.48 -1.46 -0.38
C SER A 86 3.49 -1.22 0.76
N THR A 87 2.69 -2.22 1.11
CA THR A 87 1.71 -2.10 2.19
C THR A 87 2.34 -2.01 3.58
N THR A 88 3.47 -2.69 3.80
CA THR A 88 4.25 -2.54 5.05
C THR A 88 4.97 -1.20 5.14
N ILE A 89 5.47 -0.66 4.03
CA ILE A 89 6.03 0.70 3.98
C ILE A 89 4.95 1.72 4.28
N VAL A 90 3.78 1.63 3.64
CA VAL A 90 2.65 2.54 3.87
C VAL A 90 2.17 2.46 5.31
N SER A 91 2.04 1.26 5.89
CA SER A 91 1.66 1.14 7.30
C SER A 91 2.70 1.78 8.23
N ARG A 92 3.99 1.64 7.93
CA ARG A 92 5.07 2.26 8.70
C ARG A 92 5.05 3.80 8.59
N ILE A 93 4.86 4.33 7.38
CA ILE A 93 4.74 5.78 7.15
C ILE A 93 3.51 6.36 7.85
N LEU A 94 2.38 5.66 7.78
CA LEU A 94 1.15 6.07 8.45
C LEU A 94 1.32 5.99 9.98
N ALA A 95 1.99 4.96 10.49
CA ALA A 95 2.31 4.81 11.91
C ALA A 95 3.27 5.89 12.42
N SER A 96 4.18 6.40 11.59
CA SER A 96 5.09 7.47 11.97
C SER A 96 4.44 8.87 11.98
N LYS A 97 3.25 9.05 11.39
CA LYS A 97 2.54 10.33 11.47
C LYS A 97 2.00 10.55 12.89
N SER A 98 2.47 11.63 13.52
CA SER A 98 2.04 12.09 14.85
C SER A 98 0.51 12.20 14.93
N ALA A 99 -0.05 11.71 16.04
CA ALA A 99 -1.46 11.92 16.38
C ALA A 99 -1.71 13.43 16.52
N ARG A 100 -2.90 13.91 16.14
CA ARG A 100 -3.26 15.33 16.24
C ARG A 100 -3.01 15.76 17.70
N GLN A 101 -2.06 16.66 17.94
CA GLN A 101 -1.85 17.20 19.27
C GLN A 101 -3.16 17.89 19.68
N VAL A 102 -3.80 17.35 20.70
CA VAL A 102 -4.91 18.05 21.37
C VAL A 102 -4.21 19.14 22.18
N LEU A 103 -4.17 20.35 21.62
CA LEU A 103 -3.69 21.51 22.37
C LEU A 103 -4.64 21.72 23.55
N PRO A 104 -4.13 21.95 24.76
CA PRO A 104 -4.98 22.32 25.87
C PRO A 104 -5.73 23.62 25.52
N SER A 105 -6.99 23.70 25.94
CA SER A 105 -7.79 24.92 25.82
C SER A 105 -7.01 26.08 26.46
N PRO A 106 -6.91 27.25 25.80
CA PRO A 106 -6.31 28.41 26.47
C PRO A 106 -7.07 28.73 27.76
N PRO A 107 -6.39 29.25 28.80
CA PRO A 107 -7.04 29.64 30.03
C PRO A 107 -8.11 30.71 29.75
N PRO A 108 -9.19 30.74 30.55
CA PRO A 108 -10.23 31.76 30.42
C PRO A 108 -9.62 33.18 30.59
N PRO A 109 -10.15 34.19 29.87
CA PRO A 109 -9.68 35.57 30.03
C PRO A 109 -9.90 36.06 31.47
N PRO A 110 -9.04 36.97 31.99
CA PRO A 110 -9.20 37.53 33.32
C PRO A 110 -10.54 38.28 33.42
N GLU A 111 -11.26 38.07 34.53
CA GLU A 111 -12.47 38.83 34.83
C GLU A 111 -12.06 40.27 35.19
N PHE A 112 -12.37 41.21 34.30
CA PHE A 112 -12.25 42.63 34.60
C PHE A 112 -13.52 43.05 35.35
N SER A 113 -13.46 43.11 36.68
CA SER A 113 -14.50 43.72 37.51
C SER A 113 -14.42 45.25 37.38
N ALA A 114 -15.53 45.87 36.98
CA ALA A 114 -15.71 47.32 36.86
C ALA A 114 -15.99 48.00 38.20
#